data_AF-A0A6N6T9H3-F1
#
_entry.id   AF-A0A6N6T9H3-F1
#
_cell.length_a   1.000
_cell.length_b   1.000
_cell.length_c   1.000
_cell.angle_alpha   90.00
_cell.angle_beta   90.00
_cell.angle_gamma   90.00
#
_symmetry.space_group_name_H-M   'P 1'
#
loop_
_entity.id
_entity.type
_entity.pdbx_description
1 polymer ?
#
loop_
_entity_poly.entity_id
_entity_poly.type
_entity_poly.pdbx_seq_one_letter_code
_entity_poly.pdbx_strand_id
1 'polypeptide(L)'
;MLHADLPVVSAALRLSHRPAALALALLALVIGLACMTRPAQAATLTVINNNDGGPGSLRQVIVDASAGDTITFDNALSGQTITLLAPYRPSRKASPSTAT
;
A
#
# COMPACT_ATOMS: atom_id res chain seq x y z
N MET A 1 -38.26 -60.57 -3.72
CA MET A 1 -38.57 -59.53 -4.71
C MET A 1 -38.32 -58.18 -4.06
N LEU A 2 -37.31 -57.47 -4.59
CA LEU A 2 -37.02 -56.02 -4.53
C LEU A 2 -36.28 -55.37 -3.32
N HIS A 3 -35.33 -54.50 -3.71
CA HIS A 3 -34.66 -53.39 -3.00
C HIS A 3 -33.46 -53.73 -2.09
N ALA A 4 -32.27 -53.13 -2.20
CA ALA A 4 -31.71 -52.17 -3.15
C ALA A 4 -30.19 -52.14 -2.86
N ASP A 5 -29.37 -52.52 -3.83
CA ASP A 5 -27.94 -52.24 -3.79
C ASP A 5 -27.77 -50.85 -4.44
N LEU A 6 -27.34 -49.85 -3.66
CA LEU A 6 -27.18 -48.47 -4.13
C LEU A 6 -25.79 -48.27 -4.74
N PRO A 7 -25.63 -48.18 -6.08
CA PRO A 7 -24.32 -47.88 -6.71
C PRO A 7 -23.88 -46.41 -6.55
N VAL A 8 -24.66 -45.58 -5.85
CA VAL A 8 -24.48 -44.12 -5.80
C VAL A 8 -23.30 -43.70 -4.91
N VAL A 9 -23.02 -44.44 -3.82
CA VAL A 9 -21.91 -44.10 -2.89
C VAL A 9 -20.55 -44.46 -3.50
N SER A 10 -20.49 -45.57 -4.26
CA SER A 10 -19.26 -46.03 -4.93
C SER A 10 -18.83 -45.16 -6.12
N ALA A 11 -19.78 -44.44 -6.73
CA ALA A 11 -19.51 -43.48 -7.80
C ALA A 11 -18.96 -42.14 -7.25
N ALA A 12 -19.36 -41.73 -6.05
CA ALA A 12 -18.96 -40.45 -5.45
C ALA A 12 -17.53 -40.47 -4.86
N LEU A 13 -16.96 -41.64 -4.57
CA LEU A 13 -15.57 -41.79 -4.10
C LEU A 13 -14.60 -42.29 -5.18
N ARG A 14 -15.05 -42.35 -6.44
CA ARG A 14 -14.15 -42.23 -7.61
C ARG A 14 -14.00 -40.75 -7.97
N LEU A 15 -13.92 -39.91 -6.95
CA LEU A 15 -13.29 -38.61 -7.07
C LEU A 15 -11.90 -38.89 -7.61
N SER A 16 -11.75 -38.59 -8.88
CA SER A 16 -10.53 -38.59 -9.66
C SER A 16 -9.51 -37.66 -9.00
N HIS A 17 -8.94 -38.12 -7.89
CA HIS A 17 -7.68 -37.66 -7.33
C HIS A 17 -6.57 -38.17 -8.24
N ARG A 18 -6.55 -37.66 -9.47
CA ARG A 18 -5.29 -37.55 -10.18
C ARG A 18 -4.57 -36.46 -9.42
N PRO A 19 -3.56 -36.77 -8.57
CA PRO A 19 -2.87 -35.74 -7.79
C PRO A 19 -2.39 -34.59 -8.70
N ALA A 20 -2.11 -34.91 -9.97
CA ALA A 20 -1.87 -33.96 -11.05
C ALA A 20 -2.98 -32.92 -11.29
N ALA A 21 -4.26 -33.26 -11.25
CA ALA A 21 -5.36 -32.31 -11.51
C ALA A 21 -5.51 -31.28 -10.38
N LEU A 22 -5.33 -31.71 -9.12
CA LEU A 22 -5.31 -30.79 -7.97
C LEU A 22 -4.03 -29.94 -7.96
N ALA A 23 -2.88 -30.53 -8.28
CA ALA A 23 -1.62 -29.79 -8.41
C ALA A 23 -1.68 -28.72 -9.51
N LEU A 24 -2.27 -29.04 -10.67
CA LEU A 24 -2.47 -28.10 -11.76
C LEU A 24 -3.43 -26.96 -11.40
N ALA A 25 -4.54 -27.27 -10.71
CA ALA A 25 -5.48 -26.25 -10.25
C ALA A 25 -4.86 -25.30 -9.20
N LEU A 26 -4.09 -25.85 -8.25
CA LEU A 26 -3.36 -25.03 -7.27
C LEU A 26 -2.26 -24.20 -7.93
N LEU A 27 -1.54 -24.75 -8.91
CA LEU A 27 -0.52 -24.02 -9.67
C LEU A 27 -1.15 -22.88 -10.48
N ALA A 28 -2.27 -23.13 -11.16
CA ALA A 28 -3.00 -22.10 -11.90
C ALA A 28 -3.52 -20.99 -10.97
N LEU A 29 -3.99 -21.34 -9.77
CA LEU A 29 -4.39 -20.37 -8.75
C LEU A 29 -3.20 -19.54 -8.26
N VAL A 30 -2.06 -20.16 -7.97
CA VAL A 30 -0.83 -19.46 -7.53
C VAL A 30 -0.31 -18.53 -8.63
N ILE A 31 -0.28 -18.98 -9.88
CA ILE A 31 0.11 -18.14 -11.03
C ILE A 31 -0.89 -16.99 -11.23
N GLY A 32 -2.19 -17.27 -11.10
CA GLY A 32 -3.25 -16.26 -11.16
C GLY A 32 -3.08 -15.20 -10.08
N LEU A 33 -2.80 -15.58 -8.82
CA LEU A 33 -2.55 -14.65 -7.72
C LEU A 33 -1.25 -13.87 -7.90
N ALA A 34 -0.18 -14.52 -8.38
CA ALA A 34 1.10 -13.87 -8.64
C ALA A 34 1.02 -12.86 -9.80
N CYS A 35 0.19 -13.12 -10.82
CA CYS A 35 0.02 -12.21 -11.95
C CYS A 35 -0.76 -10.92 -11.57
N MET A 36 -1.43 -10.89 -10.42
CA MET A 36 -2.18 -9.73 -9.92
C MET A 36 -1.31 -8.76 -9.10
N THR A 37 -0.09 -9.14 -8.74
CA THR A 37 0.82 -8.25 -8.01
C THR A 37 1.47 -7.28 -8.99
N ARG A 38 0.90 -6.08 -9.14
CA ARG A 38 1.56 -4.99 -9.88
C ARG A 38 2.87 -4.63 -9.16
N PRO A 39 4.00 -4.48 -9.87
CA PRO A 39 5.22 -3.99 -9.24
C PRO A 39 4.95 -2.61 -8.64
N ALA A 40 5.33 -2.41 -7.38
CA ALA A 40 5.29 -1.10 -6.76
C ALA A 40 6.27 -0.20 -7.52
N GLN A 41 5.75 0.74 -8.31
CA GLN A 41 6.56 1.74 -8.97
C GLN A 41 6.79 2.88 -7.98
N ALA A 42 8.02 3.00 -7.49
CA ALA A 42 8.47 4.17 -6.75
C ALA A 42 8.60 5.36 -7.70
N ALA A 43 7.97 6.48 -7.37
CA ALA A 43 8.14 7.74 -8.08
C ALA A 43 9.38 8.49 -7.58
N THR A 44 9.95 9.33 -8.45
CA THR A 44 10.93 10.34 -8.04
C THR A 44 10.23 11.69 -8.01
N LEU A 45 10.21 12.34 -6.83
CA LEU A 45 9.56 13.62 -6.62
C LEU A 45 10.62 14.69 -6.34
N THR A 46 10.59 15.79 -7.09
CA THR A 46 11.60 16.85 -7.00
C THR A 46 11.07 18.06 -6.23
N VAL A 47 11.80 18.48 -5.20
CA VAL A 47 11.60 19.78 -4.53
C VAL A 47 12.25 20.88 -5.37
N ILE A 48 11.48 21.89 -5.78
CA ILE A 48 11.92 22.95 -6.72
C ILE A 48 12.00 24.34 -6.09
N ASN A 49 11.49 24.53 -4.88
CA ASN A 49 11.60 25.80 -4.16
C ASN A 49 11.83 25.58 -2.65
N ASN A 50 12.33 26.62 -1.99
CA ASN A 50 12.64 26.64 -0.55
C ASN A 50 11.50 27.20 0.31
N ASN A 51 10.28 27.31 -0.25
CA ASN A 51 9.13 27.81 0.47
C ASN A 51 8.70 26.79 1.54
N ASP A 52 8.10 27.27 2.65
CA ASP A 52 7.56 26.40 3.68
C ASP A 52 6.39 25.54 3.17
N GLY A 53 5.61 26.04 2.21
CA GLY A 53 4.47 25.33 1.64
C GLY A 53 4.13 25.80 0.23
N GLY A 54 3.17 25.11 -0.38
CA GLY A 54 2.72 25.35 -1.75
C GLY A 54 3.38 24.43 -2.78
N PRO A 55 2.98 24.54 -4.06
CA PRO A 55 3.46 23.66 -5.13
C PRO A 55 4.99 23.62 -5.20
N GLY A 56 5.57 22.42 -5.23
CA GLY A 56 7.01 22.24 -5.37
C GLY A 56 7.84 22.48 -4.11
N SER A 57 7.21 22.80 -2.98
CA SER A 57 7.86 22.89 -1.67
C SER A 57 8.11 21.51 -1.07
N LEU A 58 9.06 21.41 -0.13
CA LEU A 58 9.36 20.16 0.58
C LEU A 58 8.12 19.60 1.30
N ARG A 59 7.31 20.45 1.94
CA ARG A 59 6.10 19.99 2.65
C ARG A 59 5.06 19.43 1.69
N GLN A 60 4.89 20.03 0.51
CA GLN A 60 3.97 19.49 -0.50
C GLN A 60 4.48 18.15 -1.04
N VAL A 61 5.76 18.07 -1.40
CA VAL A 61 6.37 16.84 -1.93
C VAL A 61 6.28 15.68 -0.93
N ILE A 62 6.46 15.95 0.37
CA ILE A 62 6.29 14.93 1.42
C ILE A 62 4.83 14.47 1.53
N VAL A 63 3.86 15.37 1.36
CA VAL A 63 2.43 15.01 1.37
C VAL A 63 2.05 14.15 0.16
N ASP A 64 2.68 14.41 -0.99
CA ASP A 64 2.42 13.67 -2.23
C ASP A 64 3.19 12.33 -2.30
N ALA A 65 4.24 12.16 -1.50
CA ALA A 65 5.08 10.95 -1.48
C ALA A 65 4.38 9.75 -0.84
N SER A 66 4.49 8.60 -1.51
CA SER A 66 4.09 7.29 -1.00
C SER A 66 5.29 6.46 -0.53
N ALA A 67 5.03 5.37 0.21
CA ALA A 67 6.08 4.48 0.66
C ALA A 67 6.85 3.87 -0.53
N GLY A 68 8.16 4.05 -0.53
CA GLY A 68 9.05 3.61 -1.61
C GLY A 68 9.48 4.73 -2.56
N ASP A 69 8.80 5.88 -2.55
CA ASP A 69 9.18 7.02 -3.38
C ASP A 69 10.52 7.63 -2.97
N THR A 70 11.20 8.22 -3.94
CA THR A 70 12.46 8.93 -3.74
C THR A 70 12.23 10.42 -3.87
N ILE A 71 12.61 11.20 -2.85
CA ILE A 71 12.57 12.66 -2.89
C ILE A 71 13.96 13.17 -3.28
N THR A 72 14.02 13.97 -4.34
CA THR A 72 15.23 14.65 -4.81
C THR A 72 15.07 16.16 -4.71
N PHE A 73 16.19 16.87 -4.72
CA PHE A 73 16.22 18.33 -4.67
C PHE A 73 16.73 18.86 -6.00
N ASP A 74 16.05 19.88 -6.52
CA ASP A 74 16.52 20.60 -7.69
C ASP A 74 17.91 21.19 -7.40
N ASN A 75 18.81 21.11 -8.37
CA ASN A 75 20.18 21.59 -8.23
C ASN A 75 20.23 23.10 -7.93
N ALA A 76 19.20 23.86 -8.34
CA ALA A 76 19.03 25.27 -8.02
C ALA A 76 18.93 25.56 -6.51
N LEU A 77 18.54 24.56 -5.71
CA LEU A 77 18.45 24.68 -4.24
C LEU A 77 19.78 24.45 -3.52
N SER A 78 20.85 24.10 -4.23
CA SER A 78 22.16 23.85 -3.64
C SER A 78 22.65 25.06 -2.83
N GLY A 79 22.96 24.84 -1.56
CA GLY A 79 23.43 25.89 -0.64
C GLY A 79 22.33 26.79 -0.08
N GLN A 80 21.06 26.57 -0.44
CA GLN A 80 19.93 27.29 0.13
C GLN A 80 19.43 26.62 1.41
N THR A 81 18.94 27.43 2.36
CA THR A 81 18.24 26.92 3.55
C THR A 81 16.74 26.86 3.27
N ILE A 82 16.14 25.70 3.51
CA ILE A 82 14.69 25.52 3.51
C ILE A 82 14.21 25.75 4.95
N THR A 83 13.63 26.93 5.20
CA THR A 83 13.14 27.29 6.53
C THR A 83 11.73 26.76 6.72
N LEU A 84 11.58 25.78 7.62
CA LEU A 84 10.28 25.27 8.04
C LEU A 84 9.75 26.18 9.16
N LEU A 85 8.79 27.06 8.82
CA LEU A 85 8.42 28.24 9.61
C LEU A 85 7.54 27.93 10.84
N ALA A 86 7.17 26.68 11.09
CA ALA A 86 6.42 26.33 12.30
C ALA A 86 6.80 24.95 12.88
N PRO A 87 7.38 24.88 14.11
CA PRO A 87 7.20 23.70 14.93
C PRO A 87 5.71 23.55 15.28
N TYR A 88 5.19 22.32 15.23
CA TYR A 88 3.82 22.03 15.68
C TYR A 88 3.63 22.55 17.11
N ARG A 89 2.86 23.64 17.29
CA ARG A 89 2.53 24.20 18.61
C ARG A 89 1.21 23.58 19.07
N PRO A 90 1.20 22.67 20.07
CA PRO A 90 -0.05 22.23 20.67
C PRO A 90 -0.71 23.42 21.36
N SER A 91 -1.98 23.65 21.03
CA SER A 91 -2.81 24.69 21.65
C SER A 91 -2.95 24.42 23.14
N ARG A 92 -2.19 25.15 23.97
CA ARG A 92 -2.48 25.22 25.41
C ARG A 92 -3.91 25.73 25.56
N LYS A 93 -4.84 24.87 25.99
CA LYS A 93 -6.16 25.33 26.46
C LYS A 93 -5.91 26.41 27.51
N ALA A 94 -6.54 27.56 27.32
CA ALA A 94 -6.35 28.77 28.11
C ALA A 94 -6.33 28.48 29.62
N SER A 95 -5.43 29.15 30.34
CA SER A 95 -5.46 29.18 31.81
C SER A 95 -6.85 29.60 32.30
N PRO A 96 -7.37 29.02 33.39
CA PRO A 96 -8.59 29.51 34.01
C PRO A 96 -8.37 30.97 34.43
N SER A 97 -9.20 31.89 33.94
CA SER A 97 -9.24 33.27 34.40
C SER A 97 -9.84 33.29 35.80
N THR A 98 -9.01 33.11 36.83
CA THR A 98 -9.42 33.36 38.21
C THR A 98 -9.42 34.87 38.42
N ALA A 99 -10.56 35.49 38.16
CA ALA A 99 -10.90 36.81 38.68
C ALA A 99 -11.81 36.57 39.89
N THR A 100 -11.32 36.89 41.09
CA THR A 100 -12.11 37.10 42.29
C THR A 100 -11.49 38.27 43.04
#